data_AF-A0A4Y8C5U0-F1
#
_entry.id   AF-A0A4Y8C5U0-F1
#
_cell.length_a   1.000
_cell.length_b   1.000
_cell.length_c   1.000
_cell.angle_alpha   90.00
_cell.angle_beta   90.00
_cell.angle_gamma   90.00
#
_symmetry.space_group_name_H-M   'P 1'
#
loop_
_entity.id
_entity.type
_entity.pdbx_description
1 polymer ?
#
loop_
_entity_poly.entity_id
_entity_poly.type
_entity_poly.pdbx_seq_one_letter_code
_entity_poly.pdbx_strand_id
1 'polypeptide(L)'
;AITAALLVGLGLRPLQAAGLCLIANTAPVAFGAVGIPIIAMANLVGIEQHSVSAMVGRMLVPLSLTIPFFIVFLMDGFKGVKETFPAILVAALSFT
;
A
#
# COMPACT_ATOMS: atom_id res chain seq x y z
N ALA A 1 -1.36 -1.11 14.41
CA ALA A 1 -1.23 -1.12 15.89
C ALA A 1 -0.29 -2.22 16.38
N ILE A 2 -0.56 -3.50 16.09
CA ILE A 2 0.28 -4.64 16.52
C ILE A 2 1.72 -4.55 15.95
N THR A 3 1.84 -4.14 14.68
CA THR A 3 3.14 -3.96 14.01
C THR A 3 3.98 -2.82 14.59
N ALA A 4 3.36 -1.73 15.06
CA ALA A 4 4.06 -0.67 15.77
C ALA A 4 4.70 -1.20 17.07
N ALA A 5 3.96 -1.98 17.87
CA ALA A 5 4.46 -2.54 19.11
C ALA A 5 5.65 -3.50 18.87
N LEU A 6 5.60 -4.30 17.80
CA LEU A 6 6.71 -5.17 17.38
C LEU A 6 7.95 -4.37 16.96
N LEU A 7 7.77 -3.31 16.19
CA LEU A 7 8.87 -2.43 15.76
C LEU A 7 9.53 -1.71 16.95
N VAL A 8 8.74 -1.28 17.94
CA VAL A 8 9.26 -0.71 19.19
C VAL A 8 10.04 -1.75 20.01
N GLY A 9 9.54 -3.00 20.06
CA GLY A 9 10.24 -4.11 20.70
C GLY A 9 11.57 -4.49 20.04
N LEU A 10 11.72 -4.22 18.74
CA LEU A 10 12.96 -4.43 17.96
C LEU A 10 13.96 -3.26 18.07
N GLY A 11 13.66 -2.22 18.87
CA GLY A 11 14.57 -1.10 19.13
C GLY A 11 14.32 0.16 18.29
N LEU A 12 13.25 0.22 17.49
CA LEU A 12 12.87 1.45 16.77
C LEU A 12 12.23 2.47 17.72
N ARG A 13 12.46 3.75 17.45
CA ARG A 13 11.89 4.84 18.25
C ARG A 13 10.36 4.81 18.18
N PRO A 14 9.65 4.88 19.34
CA PRO A 14 8.20 4.68 19.40
C PRO A 14 7.39 5.58 18.47
N LEU A 15 7.80 6.84 18.33
CA LEU A 15 7.11 7.81 17.48
C LEU A 15 7.26 7.47 15.98
N GLN A 16 8.43 6.98 15.55
CA GLN A 16 8.69 6.57 14.17
C GLN A 16 7.97 5.27 13.84
N ALA A 17 7.98 4.29 14.75
CA ALA A 17 7.27 3.02 14.59
C ALA A 17 5.74 3.23 14.52
N ALA A 18 5.19 4.11 15.35
CA ALA A 18 3.77 4.46 15.32
C ALA A 18 3.39 5.19 14.02
N GLY A 19 4.19 6.17 13.58
CA GLY A 19 3.97 6.90 12.34
C GLY A 19 4.03 6.01 11.10
N LEU A 20 5.05 5.16 11.01
CA LEU A 20 5.19 4.19 9.93
C LEU A 20 4.02 3.20 9.91
N CYS A 21 3.63 2.68 11.07
CA CYS A 21 2.51 1.75 11.18
C CYS A 21 1.17 2.40 10.78
N LEU A 22 0.97 3.68 11.09
CA LEU A 22 -0.22 4.44 10.69
C LEU A 22 -0.28 4.57 9.16
N ILE A 23 0.81 5.01 8.54
CA ILE A 23 0.91 5.20 7.09
C ILE A 23 0.79 3.86 6.35
N ALA A 24 1.46 2.83 6.85
CA ALA A 24 1.38 1.48 6.29
C ALA A 24 -0.02 0.88 6.38
N ASN A 25 -0.81 1.24 7.38
CA ASN A 25 -2.19 0.77 7.53
C ASN A 25 -3.17 1.50 6.59
N THR A 26 -2.86 2.73 6.18
CA THR A 26 -3.69 3.51 5.24
C THR A 26 -3.69 2.93 3.83
N ALA A 27 -2.57 2.40 3.37
CA ALA A 27 -2.46 1.85 2.01
C ALA A 27 -3.46 0.70 1.75
N PRO A 28 -3.50 -0.38 2.55
CA PRO A 28 -4.48 -1.46 2.39
C PRO A 28 -5.94 -0.99 2.49
N VAL A 29 -6.24 -0.05 3.38
CA VAL A 29 -7.59 0.49 3.56
C VAL A 29 -8.07 1.20 2.30
N ALA A 30 -7.19 1.98 1.65
CA ALA A 30 -7.52 2.64 0.39
C ALA A 30 -7.81 1.61 -0.71
N PHE A 31 -7.03 0.53 -0.82
CA PHE A 31 -7.30 -0.56 -1.78
C PHE A 31 -8.63 -1.28 -1.52
N GLY A 32 -8.98 -1.54 -0.26
CA GLY A 32 -10.26 -2.17 0.09
C GLY A 32 -11.47 -1.27 -0.14
N ALA A 33 -11.34 0.03 0.12
CA ALA A 33 -12.44 1.00 -0.02
C ALA A 33 -12.81 1.30 -1.49
N VAL A 34 -11.87 1.12 -2.43
CA VAL A 34 -12.08 1.36 -3.88
C VAL A 34 -13.15 0.44 -4.48
N GLY A 35 -13.48 -0.70 -3.86
CA GLY A 35 -14.54 -1.60 -4.35
C GLY A 35 -15.95 -1.00 -4.29
N ILE A 36 -16.26 -0.19 -3.26
CA ILE A 36 -17.58 0.41 -3.04
C ILE A 36 -17.99 1.35 -4.20
N PRO A 37 -17.16 2.34 -4.61
CA PRO A 37 -17.50 3.21 -5.73
C PRO A 37 -17.50 2.45 -7.07
N ILE A 38 -16.69 1.40 -7.26
CA ILE A 38 -16.74 0.58 -8.48
C ILE A 38 -18.12 -0.08 -8.61
N ILE A 39 -18.61 -0.70 -7.54
CA ILE A 39 -19.92 -1.38 -7.53
C ILE A 39 -21.05 -0.35 -7.68
N ALA A 40 -20.99 0.78 -6.98
CA ALA A 40 -22.00 1.83 -7.08
C ALA A 40 -22.08 2.42 -8.49
N MET A 41 -20.92 2.73 -9.11
CA MET A 41 -20.87 3.27 -10.47
C MET A 41 -21.26 2.24 -11.52
N ALA A 42 -20.85 0.97 -11.38
CA ALA A 42 -21.24 -0.08 -12.31
C ALA A 42 -22.76 -0.29 -12.34
N ASN A 43 -23.41 -0.26 -11.18
CA ASN A 43 -24.87 -0.34 -11.08
C ASN A 43 -25.59 0.87 -11.67
N LEU A 44 -25.03 2.09 -11.51
CA LEU A 44 -25.62 3.32 -12.05
C LEU A 44 -25.48 3.46 -13.58
N VAL A 45 -24.38 2.95 -14.16
CA VAL A 45 -24.09 3.08 -15.60
C VAL A 45 -24.57 1.84 -16.39
N GLY A 46 -24.95 0.74 -15.71
CA GLY A 46 -25.48 -0.46 -16.35
C GLY A 46 -24.43 -1.27 -17.13
N ILE A 47 -23.14 -1.12 -16.79
CA ILE A 47 -22.01 -1.79 -17.44
C ILE A 47 -21.53 -2.94 -16.56
N GLU A 48 -21.05 -4.02 -17.18
CA GLU A 48 -20.49 -5.17 -16.48
C GLU A 48 -19.37 -4.75 -15.51
N GLN A 49 -19.57 -5.06 -14.23
CA GLN A 49 -18.69 -4.69 -13.10
C GLN A 49 -17.24 -5.15 -13.31
N HIS A 50 -17.04 -6.24 -14.06
CA HIS A 50 -15.72 -6.75 -14.45
C HIS A 50 -14.94 -5.79 -15.36
N SER A 51 -15.61 -5.11 -16.29
CA SER A 51 -14.94 -4.20 -17.22
C SER A 51 -14.39 -2.95 -16.51
N VAL A 52 -15.17 -2.40 -15.57
CA VAL A 52 -14.78 -1.25 -14.75
C VAL A 52 -13.67 -1.63 -13.78
N SER A 53 -13.80 -2.78 -13.11
CA SER A 53 -12.77 -3.27 -12.19
C SER A 53 -11.45 -3.59 -12.90
N ALA A 54 -11.49 -4.14 -14.12
CA ALA A 54 -10.30 -4.39 -14.94
C ALA A 54 -9.61 -3.09 -15.41
N MET A 55 -10.35 -1.99 -15.57
CA MET A 55 -9.78 -0.70 -15.91
C MET A 55 -9.16 -0.02 -14.68
N VAL A 56 -9.86 -0.06 -13.54
CA VAL A 56 -9.35 0.49 -12.28
C VAL A 56 -8.13 -0.30 -11.79
N GLY A 57 -8.13 -1.62 -11.90
CA GLY A 57 -6.98 -2.47 -11.57
C GLY A 57 -5.72 -2.05 -12.31
N ARG A 58 -5.80 -1.82 -13.63
CA ARG A 58 -4.67 -1.32 -14.44
C ARG A 58 -4.18 0.06 -14.01
N MET A 59 -5.07 0.92 -13.49
CA MET A 59 -4.71 2.25 -12.98
C MET A 59 -4.14 2.19 -11.56
N LEU A 60 -4.51 1.17 -10.77
CA LEU A 60 -4.04 0.94 -9.42
C LEU A 60 -2.62 0.35 -9.38
N VAL A 61 -2.22 -0.44 -10.38
CA VAL A 61 -0.87 -1.05 -10.50
C VAL A 61 0.30 -0.07 -10.20
N PRO A 62 0.40 1.11 -10.85
CA PRO A 62 1.49 2.04 -10.54
C PRO A 62 1.44 2.58 -9.10
N LEU A 63 0.24 2.72 -8.53
CA LEU A 63 0.05 3.13 -7.13
C LEU A 63 0.47 2.02 -6.17
N SER A 64 0.10 0.77 -6.44
CA SER A 64 0.48 -0.43 -5.66
C SER A 64 1.99 -0.61 -5.59
N LEU A 65 2.71 -0.38 -6.69
CA LEU A 65 4.17 -0.46 -6.75
C LEU A 65 4.87 0.69 -6.00
N THR A 66 4.26 1.88 -5.98
CA THR A 66 4.87 3.08 -5.39
C THR A 66 4.81 3.07 -3.87
N ILE A 67 3.73 2.52 -3.29
CA ILE A 67 3.51 2.51 -1.84
C ILE A 67 4.62 1.81 -1.04
N PRO A 68 5.06 0.57 -1.36
CA PRO A 68 6.12 -0.09 -0.62
C PRO A 68 7.46 0.66 -0.74
N PHE A 69 7.74 1.27 -1.89
CA PHE A 69 8.88 2.19 -2.07
C PHE A 69 8.78 3.40 -1.15
N PHE A 70 7.61 4.01 -1.03
CA PHE A 70 7.37 5.19 -0.20
C PHE A 70 7.51 4.89 1.30
N ILE A 71 7.02 3.72 1.75
CA ILE A 71 7.13 3.29 3.15
C ILE A 71 8.60 3.06 3.54
N VAL A 72 9.39 2.41 2.68
CA VAL A 72 10.82 2.20 2.96
C VAL A 72 11.62 3.49 2.88
N PHE A 73 11.28 4.37 1.93
CA PHE A 73 11.85 5.72 1.87
C PHE A 73 11.62 6.51 3.17
N LEU A 74 10.43 6.43 3.75
CA LEU A 74 10.13 7.08 5.02
C LEU A 74 10.91 6.49 6.20
N MET A 75 11.25 5.19 6.12
CA MET A 75 11.93 4.47 7.19
C MET A 75 13.41 4.81 7.30
N ASP A 76 14.12 4.82 6.16
CA ASP A 76 15.59 4.90 6.14
C ASP A 76 16.14 5.71 4.93
N GLY A 77 15.28 6.52 4.32
CA GLY A 77 15.62 7.45 3.24
C GLY A 77 16.08 6.76 1.95
N PHE A 78 16.84 7.49 1.14
CA PHE A 78 17.41 6.97 -0.11
C PHE A 78 18.40 5.81 0.10
N LYS A 79 18.98 5.67 1.29
CA LYS A 79 19.96 4.64 1.61
C LYS A 79 19.26 3.29 1.83
N GLY A 80 18.21 3.28 2.65
CA GLY A 80 17.39 2.08 2.86
C GLY A 80 16.72 1.56 1.59
N VAL A 81 16.21 2.45 0.72
CA VAL A 81 15.63 2.06 -0.57
C VAL A 81 16.64 1.36 -1.47
N LYS A 82 17.92 1.77 -1.42
CA LYS A 82 18.98 1.19 -2.26
C LYS A 82 19.47 -0.16 -1.73
N GLU A 83 19.52 -0.33 -0.41
CA GLU A 83 19.93 -1.59 0.23
C GLU A 83 18.81 -2.65 0.22
N THR A 84 17.54 -2.25 0.33
CA THR A 84 16.39 -3.17 0.33
C THR A 84 15.68 -3.27 -1.01
N PHE A 85 16.24 -2.69 -2.07
CA PHE A 85 15.70 -2.73 -3.43
C PHE A 85 15.15 -4.11 -3.88
N PRO A 86 15.85 -5.25 -3.70
CA PRO A 86 15.31 -6.56 -4.09
C PRO A 86 14.09 -6.98 -3.23
N ALA A 87 14.09 -6.65 -1.93
CA ALA A 87 12.97 -6.98 -1.05
C ALA A 87 11.73 -6.12 -1.33
N ILE A 88 11.93 -4.82 -1.60
CA ILE A 88 10.85 -3.91 -1.99
C ILE A 88 10.25 -4.37 -3.32
N LEU A 89 11.08 -4.76 -4.29
CA LEU A 89 10.62 -5.20 -5.60
C LEU A 89 9.80 -6.50 -5.50
N VAL A 90 10.24 -7.47 -4.68
CA VAL A 90 9.46 -8.71 -4.44
C VAL A 90 8.15 -8.42 -3.71
N ALA A 91 8.17 -7.54 -2.71
CA ALA A 91 6.97 -7.12 -1.99
C ALA A 91 5.98 -6.38 -2.91
N ALA A 92 6.50 -5.45 -3.72
CA ALA A 92 5.71 -4.66 -4.66
C ALA A 92 5.10 -5.55 -5.76
N LEU A 93 5.86 -6.50 -6.31
CA LEU A 93 5.35 -7.46 -7.29
C LEU A 93 4.37 -8.48 -6.69
N SER A 94 4.55 -8.89 -5.43
CA SER A 94 3.64 -9.85 -4.78
C SER A 94 2.32 -9.21 -4.35
N PHE A 95 2.31 -7.90 -4.11
CA PHE A 95 1.14 -7.15 -3.66
C PHE A 95 0.32 -6.52 -4.79
N THR A 96 0.91 -6.41 -5.99
CA THR A 96 0.27 -5.89 -7.22
C THR A 96 -0.44 -7.00 -7.97
#